data_AF-Q54NJ5-F1
#
_entry.id   AF-Q54NJ5-F1
#
_cell.length_a   1.000
_cell.length_b   1.000
_cell.length_c   1.000
_cell.angle_alpha   90.00
_cell.angle_beta   90.00
_cell.angle_gamma   90.00
#
_symmetry.space_group_name_H-M   'P 1'
#
loop_
_entity.id
_entity.type
_entity.pdbx_description
1 polymer ?
#
loop_
_entity_poly.entity_id
_entity_poly.type
_entity_poly.pdbx_seq_one_letter_code
_entity_poly.pdbx_strand_id
1 'polypeptide(L)'
;METHKILVCGDIGGSFNALFKRVSTVNKSNGPFSLLLCVGSFFEPYHPTTNISNENNNNSNDADDKDENNNDNDNNNNNNNNNNSDDKDENELTFPKELQPYKDEIENVPIPTYFIAYSQSDFKYIKKFVNKETGELCKGITYLGKCGIKNISNLNIAYLSGKIDYPIKIQSNEENTIIKSEIDNIIKEGEDKRIDILLSNQWSRGVLNNVTSGIPTFLKTPYKIGIDGVKLVSQALTPAYHFSKNSFYFQRAPYYNTPTLKNKNPQPTRFLSLAPINNDKKEKYLFAMSYNPNKDINKDDITPNPFERKQRELDEHVSKKQRNSDEQQTNFFFNNTNNNYNNNNNRNNNNNNNNNNNNNNNNNNNNNNNNNNNNNNNNYNNNYNKRINNQQQQQQQLKQKHQDQSCWFCLSSPEVDSHLIVTIGDECYLAFPKGGMVEHNLLIVFTEHKPNFMSLNEEERKDVNLMIDYLREYFLDKYNQDIVIFERSISTKGGTDLHGHLQVIPIPKELSSTVKQSFIDHPLTKKYNMEFNDFKNDENSGKELKDKPYYLVFLPNSEQIYSVISKPDFQYGRKVMVDLLGIPEKLNWKDCVKTKEIETSETLKFRDEFQPFYDKKQPTDDDNNEDNTQ
;
A
#
# COMPACT_ATOMS: atom_id res chain seq x y z
N MET A 1 42.47 9.95 23.06
CA MET A 1 41.28 9.59 22.27
C MET A 1 40.22 9.10 23.23
N GLU A 2 39.12 9.83 23.37
CA GLU A 2 38.07 9.51 24.34
C GLU A 2 37.24 8.32 23.83
N THR A 3 37.16 7.27 24.65
CA THR A 3 36.23 6.16 24.44
C THR A 3 35.03 6.40 25.34
N HIS A 4 33.84 6.47 24.75
CA HIS A 4 32.59 6.73 25.46
C HIS A 4 31.87 5.41 25.72
N LYS A 5 31.56 5.13 26.99
CA LYS A 5 30.71 4.00 27.38
C LYS A 5 29.26 4.48 27.45
N ILE A 6 28.41 3.99 26.55
CA ILE A 6 27.04 4.47 26.37
C ILE A 6 26.05 3.33 26.54
N LEU A 7 24.93 3.60 27.22
CA LEU A 7 23.75 2.73 27.22
C LEU A 7 22.68 3.29 26.28
N VAL A 8 21.95 2.41 25.61
CA VAL A 8 20.80 2.76 24.78
C VAL A 8 19.63 1.84 25.11
N CYS A 9 18.44 2.39 25.33
CA CYS A 9 17.23 1.66 25.69
C CYS A 9 16.10 1.91 24.69
N GLY A 10 15.32 0.87 24.37
CA GLY A 10 14.10 0.93 23.56
C GLY A 10 12.91 1.55 24.31
N ASP A 11 11.72 0.97 24.13
CA ASP A 11 10.49 1.46 24.78
C ASP A 11 10.54 1.21 26.29
N ILE A 12 10.47 2.30 27.08
CA ILE A 12 10.42 2.26 28.55
C ILE A 12 8.99 2.07 29.01
N GLY A 13 8.06 2.78 28.37
CA GLY A 13 6.63 2.74 28.66
C GLY A 13 6.30 2.84 30.14
N GLY A 14 6.90 3.82 30.81
CA GLY A 14 6.66 4.09 32.24
C GLY A 14 7.36 3.15 33.22
N SER A 15 8.11 2.13 32.76
CA SER A 15 8.79 1.13 33.61
C SER A 15 10.16 1.61 34.12
N PHE A 16 10.19 2.78 34.76
CA PHE A 16 11.42 3.47 35.20
C PHE A 16 12.17 2.72 36.29
N ASN A 17 11.47 2.12 37.25
CA ASN A 17 12.07 1.30 38.30
C ASN A 17 12.83 0.10 37.73
N ALA A 18 12.23 -0.58 36.75
CA ALA A 18 12.86 -1.71 36.06
C ALA A 18 14.11 -1.25 35.28
N LEU A 19 13.99 -0.12 34.57
CA LEU A 19 15.10 0.50 33.85
C LEU A 19 16.26 0.86 34.78
N PHE A 20 16.04 1.69 35.79
CA PHE A 20 17.11 2.22 36.64
C PHE A 20 17.76 1.15 37.50
N LYS A 21 17.00 0.13 37.94
CA LYS A 21 17.58 -1.06 38.57
C LYS A 21 18.53 -1.78 37.62
N ARG A 22 18.10 -2.03 36.38
CA ARG A 22 18.93 -2.70 35.37
C ARG A 22 20.17 -1.88 35.00
N VAL A 23 20.00 -0.58 34.78
CA VAL A 23 21.07 0.37 34.46
C VAL A 23 22.10 0.38 35.58
N SER A 24 21.68 0.46 36.85
CA SER A 24 22.56 0.40 38.01
C SER A 24 23.38 -0.88 38.06
N THR A 25 22.75 -2.04 37.79
CA THR A 25 23.45 -3.33 37.72
C THR A 25 24.49 -3.35 36.62
N VAL A 26 24.12 -2.92 35.40
CA VAL A 26 25.04 -2.92 34.24
C VAL A 26 26.18 -1.93 34.43
N ASN A 27 25.91 -0.77 35.04
CA ASN A 27 26.92 0.23 35.33
C ASN A 27 27.94 -0.27 36.35
N LYS A 28 27.49 -0.98 37.40
CA LYS A 28 28.38 -1.62 38.37
C LYS A 28 29.26 -2.70 37.74
N SER A 29 28.74 -3.49 36.80
CA SER A 29 29.48 -4.63 36.23
C SER A 29 30.37 -4.26 35.04
N ASN A 30 29.96 -3.30 34.20
CA ASN A 30 30.62 -2.99 32.92
C ASN A 30 30.98 -1.51 32.74
N GLY A 31 30.61 -0.65 33.70
CA GLY A 31 30.79 0.80 33.61
C GLY A 31 32.20 1.29 33.90
N PRO A 32 32.36 2.58 34.29
CA PRO A 32 31.30 3.58 34.35
C PRO A 32 30.80 3.96 32.95
N PHE A 33 29.49 3.99 32.75
CA PHE A 33 28.85 4.53 31.55
C PHE A 33 28.58 6.03 31.75
N SER A 34 28.80 6.84 30.71
CA SER A 34 28.71 8.29 30.79
C SER A 34 27.31 8.84 30.52
N LEU A 35 26.49 8.12 29.76
CA LEU A 35 25.13 8.54 29.41
C LEU A 35 24.24 7.35 29.00
N LEU A 36 22.94 7.51 29.21
CA LEU A 36 21.85 6.63 28.74
C LEU A 36 21.02 7.37 27.69
N LEU A 37 20.80 6.75 26.52
CA LEU A 37 19.91 7.25 25.47
C LEU A 37 18.65 6.38 25.39
N CYS A 38 17.47 7.00 25.41
CA CYS A 38 16.19 6.31 25.29
C CYS A 38 15.56 6.64 23.94
N VAL A 39 15.43 5.64 23.06
CA VAL A 39 14.97 5.80 21.67
C VAL A 39 13.49 5.48 21.49
N GLY A 40 12.86 4.92 22.52
CA GLY A 40 11.48 4.43 22.49
C GLY A 40 10.42 5.35 23.07
N SER A 41 9.20 4.83 23.18
CA SER A 41 8.15 5.46 23.98
C SER A 41 8.59 5.57 25.43
N PHE A 42 8.48 6.76 26.01
CA PHE A 42 9.06 7.04 27.32
C PHE A 42 8.04 6.81 28.46
N PHE A 43 6.82 7.32 28.30
CA PHE A 43 5.75 7.24 29.29
C PHE A 43 4.69 6.21 28.92
N GLU A 44 4.28 6.15 27.64
CA GLU A 44 3.17 5.29 27.23
C GLU A 44 3.55 3.79 27.23
N PRO A 45 2.83 2.94 28.00
CA PRO A 45 3.08 1.50 28.05
C PRO A 45 3.00 0.85 26.67
N TYR A 46 3.89 -0.12 26.43
CA TYR A 46 3.82 -0.92 25.23
C TYR A 46 2.64 -1.91 25.31
N HIS A 47 1.69 -1.78 24.38
CA HIS A 47 0.62 -2.76 24.17
C HIS A 47 0.92 -3.60 22.93
N PRO A 48 1.06 -4.94 23.07
CA PRO A 48 1.40 -5.82 21.95
C PRO A 48 0.43 -5.75 20.76
N THR A 49 -0.81 -5.31 20.99
CA THR A 49 -1.90 -5.31 20.02
C THR A 49 -2.08 -4.00 19.23
N THR A 50 -1.44 -2.90 19.63
CA THR A 50 -1.67 -1.56 19.00
C THR A 50 -0.49 -1.02 18.20
N ASN A 51 0.73 -1.57 18.34
CA ASN A 51 1.90 -1.14 17.55
C ASN A 51 2.17 -2.01 16.32
N ILE A 52 1.55 -3.20 16.23
CA ILE A 52 1.54 -3.98 14.99
C ILE A 52 0.52 -3.37 14.02
N SER A 53 -0.51 -2.68 14.50
CA SER A 53 -1.45 -2.02 13.60
C SER A 53 -0.87 -0.76 12.95
N ASN A 54 -0.33 0.23 13.66
CA ASN A 54 0.11 1.45 12.95
C ASN A 54 1.47 1.37 12.23
N GLU A 55 2.25 0.30 12.43
CA GLU A 55 3.52 0.05 11.69
C GLU A 55 3.52 -1.29 10.90
N ASN A 56 2.48 -2.13 11.04
CA ASN A 56 2.26 -3.35 10.24
C ASN A 56 0.76 -3.63 9.92
N ASN A 57 -0.14 -2.64 9.89
CA ASN A 57 -1.57 -2.84 9.55
C ASN A 57 -1.67 -3.37 8.13
N ASN A 58 -1.64 -4.69 7.95
CA ASN A 58 -2.70 -5.53 7.38
C ASN A 58 -2.28 -7.01 7.53
N ASN A 59 -3.20 -7.83 8.06
CA ASN A 59 -3.20 -9.29 8.30
C ASN A 59 -3.28 -9.63 9.80
N SER A 60 -4.19 -10.44 10.32
CA SER A 60 -5.15 -11.39 9.75
C SER A 60 -5.88 -12.01 10.95
N ASN A 61 -7.21 -11.97 11.02
CA ASN A 61 -7.99 -12.81 11.94
C ASN A 61 -8.53 -13.99 11.13
N ASP A 62 -7.80 -15.09 11.15
CA ASP A 62 -8.31 -16.44 10.88
C ASP A 62 -7.91 -17.29 12.10
N ALA A 63 -8.87 -17.57 12.99
CA ALA A 63 -8.80 -18.71 13.90
C ALA A 63 -10.18 -18.97 14.54
N ASP A 64 -10.83 -20.00 13.99
CA ASP A 64 -11.61 -21.04 14.66
C ASP A 64 -12.88 -20.66 15.44
N ASP A 65 -14.01 -20.83 14.74
CA ASP A 65 -15.32 -21.18 15.28
C ASP A 65 -15.25 -22.45 16.13
N LYS A 66 -15.62 -22.33 17.41
CA LYS A 66 -16.35 -23.37 18.14
C LYS A 66 -17.42 -22.74 19.02
N ASP A 67 -18.64 -23.13 18.70
CA ASP A 67 -19.88 -22.95 19.43
C ASP A 67 -19.77 -23.26 20.93
N GLU A 68 -20.43 -22.46 21.78
CA GLU A 68 -21.66 -22.90 22.48
C GLU A 68 -22.17 -21.82 23.46
N ASN A 69 -23.41 -21.39 23.17
CA ASN A 69 -24.48 -20.90 24.06
C ASN A 69 -24.21 -20.77 25.58
N ASN A 70 -24.47 -19.59 26.13
CA ASN A 70 -25.72 -19.32 26.89
C ASN A 70 -25.72 -17.91 27.50
N ASN A 71 -26.84 -17.21 27.25
CA ASN A 71 -27.59 -16.28 28.10
C ASN A 71 -26.89 -15.66 29.32
N ASP A 72 -26.82 -14.33 29.38
CA ASP A 72 -27.83 -13.54 30.10
C ASP A 72 -27.61 -12.04 29.93
N ASN A 73 -28.74 -11.32 29.98
CA ASN A 73 -28.90 -9.88 29.82
C ASN A 73 -27.92 -9.05 30.66
N ASP A 74 -27.41 -7.96 30.08
CA ASP A 74 -27.54 -6.64 30.73
C ASP A 74 -27.22 -5.47 29.80
N ASN A 75 -27.98 -4.41 30.03
CA ASN A 75 -27.97 -3.10 29.38
C ASN A 75 -26.58 -2.49 29.20
N ASN A 76 -26.32 -1.85 28.05
CA ASN A 76 -26.06 -0.40 28.05
C ASN A 76 -25.94 0.22 26.66
N ASN A 77 -26.69 1.32 26.51
CA ASN A 77 -26.44 2.40 25.56
C ASN A 77 -24.95 2.78 25.52
N ASN A 78 -24.42 3.02 24.32
CA ASN A 78 -23.47 4.12 24.17
C ASN A 78 -23.52 4.73 22.77
N ASN A 79 -23.95 5.99 22.77
CA ASN A 79 -23.83 6.96 21.70
C ASN A 79 -22.35 7.19 21.37
N ASN A 80 -21.93 6.95 20.12
CA ASN A 80 -20.71 7.53 19.59
C ASN A 80 -21.02 8.87 18.93
N ASN A 81 -20.98 9.91 19.76
CA ASN A 81 -20.85 11.30 19.35
C ASN A 81 -19.55 11.86 19.96
N ASN A 82 -18.85 12.68 19.17
CA ASN A 82 -17.83 13.66 19.54
C ASN A 82 -16.35 13.23 19.51
N ASN A 83 -15.74 13.37 18.33
CA ASN A 83 -14.38 13.88 18.23
C ASN A 83 -14.44 15.41 18.48
N ASN A 84 -14.38 15.81 19.75
CA ASN A 84 -14.14 17.19 20.21
C ASN A 84 -13.97 17.24 21.75
N SER A 85 -13.17 16.33 22.34
CA SER A 85 -12.96 16.24 23.80
C SER A 85 -11.51 16.41 24.27
N ASP A 86 -10.55 16.66 23.37
CA ASP A 86 -9.12 16.55 23.69
C ASP A 86 -8.58 17.59 24.69
N ASP A 87 -9.26 18.73 24.87
CA ASP A 87 -8.79 19.78 25.81
C ASP A 87 -9.14 19.50 27.28
N LYS A 88 -10.05 18.57 27.59
CA LYS A 88 -10.47 18.33 28.98
C LYS A 88 -9.51 17.43 29.77
N ASP A 89 -8.72 16.59 29.10
CA ASP A 89 -7.81 15.63 29.76
C ASP A 89 -6.47 16.24 30.21
N GLU A 90 -6.05 17.40 29.67
CA GLU A 90 -4.74 17.97 30.03
C GLU A 90 -4.66 18.34 31.53
N ASN A 91 -5.79 18.66 32.17
CA ASN A 91 -5.82 19.06 33.57
C ASN A 91 -5.62 17.89 34.55
N GLU A 92 -5.94 16.65 34.17
CA GLU A 92 -5.85 15.48 35.07
C GLU A 92 -4.49 14.77 35.02
N LEU A 93 -3.65 15.05 34.02
CA LEU A 93 -2.35 14.37 33.87
C LEU A 93 -1.44 14.60 35.10
N THR A 94 -1.10 13.56 35.86
CA THR A 94 -0.20 13.66 37.03
C THR A 94 1.24 13.27 36.70
N PHE A 95 2.22 13.76 37.47
CA PHE A 95 3.61 13.37 37.28
C PHE A 95 3.79 11.86 37.51
N PRO A 96 4.61 11.15 36.71
CA PRO A 96 4.76 9.69 36.84
C PRO A 96 5.23 9.29 38.24
N LYS A 97 4.46 8.43 38.92
CA LYS A 97 4.73 8.02 40.31
C LYS A 97 6.13 7.42 40.50
N GLU A 98 6.62 6.63 39.55
CA GLU A 98 7.96 6.03 39.64
C GLU A 98 9.10 7.05 39.50
N LEU A 99 8.84 8.21 38.90
CA LEU A 99 9.83 9.29 38.80
C LEU A 99 9.78 10.27 39.98
N GLN A 100 8.73 10.21 40.81
CA GLN A 100 8.52 11.14 41.91
C GLN A 100 9.73 11.22 42.87
N PRO A 101 10.36 10.10 43.29
CA PRO A 101 11.55 10.15 44.16
C PRO A 101 12.76 10.88 43.53
N TYR A 102 12.89 10.85 42.20
CA TYR A 102 13.96 11.56 41.48
C TYR A 102 13.65 13.04 41.33
N LYS A 103 12.38 13.38 41.12
CA LYS A 103 11.91 14.76 41.10
C LYS A 103 12.08 15.45 42.46
N ASP A 104 11.82 14.71 43.54
CA ASP A 104 11.98 15.19 44.91
C ASP A 104 13.43 15.10 45.41
N GLU A 105 14.36 14.68 44.54
CA GLU A 105 15.80 14.47 44.84
C GLU A 105 16.08 13.54 46.03
N ILE A 106 15.14 12.64 46.33
CA ILE A 106 15.31 11.56 47.32
C ILE A 106 16.22 10.46 46.74
N GLU A 107 16.05 10.16 45.46
CA GLU A 107 16.90 9.25 44.69
C GLU A 107 17.67 9.99 43.60
N ASN A 108 18.87 9.48 43.26
CA ASN A 108 19.67 9.99 42.15
C ASN A 108 19.53 9.08 40.93
N VAL A 109 19.30 9.68 39.77
CA VAL A 109 19.31 8.94 38.50
C VAL A 109 20.69 8.31 38.31
N PRO A 110 20.80 6.99 38.06
CA PRO A 110 22.10 6.28 38.08
C PRO A 110 23.14 6.81 37.08
N ILE A 111 22.67 7.33 35.94
CA ILE A 111 23.45 7.87 34.83
C ILE A 111 22.62 8.98 34.18
N PRO A 112 23.21 10.11 33.72
CA PRO A 112 22.51 11.10 32.90
C PRO A 112 21.74 10.46 31.75
N THR A 113 20.42 10.65 31.75
CA THR A 113 19.47 9.99 30.85
C THR A 113 18.87 11.00 29.89
N TYR A 114 19.00 10.74 28.59
CA TYR A 114 18.47 11.56 27.52
C TYR A 114 17.45 10.76 26.71
N PHE A 115 16.31 11.35 26.38
CA PHE A 115 15.25 10.64 25.67
C PHE A 115 14.66 11.42 24.50
N ILE A 116 14.16 10.65 23.53
CA ILE A 116 13.13 11.09 22.58
C ILE A 116 11.80 10.44 22.97
N ALA A 117 10.70 10.98 22.46
CA ALA A 117 9.33 10.54 22.67
C ALA A 117 8.66 10.19 21.34
N TYR A 118 7.65 9.32 21.36
CA TYR A 118 6.98 8.85 20.15
C TYR A 118 5.49 9.19 20.11
N SER A 119 4.76 8.83 21.17
CA SER A 119 3.31 8.82 21.14
C SER A 119 2.69 10.17 21.51
N GLN A 120 1.43 10.38 21.13
CA GLN A 120 0.73 11.62 21.51
C GLN A 120 0.66 11.78 23.03
N SER A 121 0.52 10.68 23.78
CA SER A 121 0.56 10.69 25.25
C SER A 121 1.91 11.18 25.77
N ASP A 122 3.03 10.71 25.22
CA ASP A 122 4.36 11.17 25.63
C ASP A 122 4.50 12.70 25.47
N PHE A 123 3.98 13.25 24.37
CA PHE A 123 4.01 14.69 24.10
C PHE A 123 3.13 15.50 25.08
N LYS A 124 1.98 14.95 25.53
CA LYS A 124 1.20 15.54 26.62
C LYS A 124 2.02 15.63 27.92
N TYR A 125 2.78 14.59 28.28
CA TYR A 125 3.69 14.62 29.45
C TYR A 125 4.81 15.64 29.28
N ILE A 126 5.43 15.70 28.09
CA ILE A 126 6.49 16.67 27.78
C ILE A 126 5.98 18.09 27.96
N LYS A 127 4.84 18.42 27.32
CA LYS A 127 4.23 19.75 27.37
C LYS A 127 3.93 20.20 28.80
N LYS A 128 3.50 19.27 29.67
CA LYS A 128 3.11 19.57 31.06
C LYS A 128 4.28 19.64 32.04
N PHE A 129 5.28 18.77 31.90
CA PHE A 129 6.27 18.54 32.96
C PHE A 129 7.72 18.86 32.59
N VAL A 130 8.06 18.96 31.31
CA VAL A 130 9.43 19.26 30.89
C VAL A 130 9.68 20.76 30.89
N ASN A 131 10.79 21.19 31.49
CA ASN A 131 11.22 22.57 31.43
C ASN A 131 11.56 22.95 29.97
N LYS A 132 10.90 23.98 29.43
CA LYS A 132 11.02 24.39 28.02
C LYS A 132 12.40 24.92 27.64
N GLU A 133 13.15 25.47 28.60
CA GLU A 133 14.48 26.05 28.35
C GLU A 133 15.59 24.99 28.43
N THR A 134 15.52 24.10 29.42
CA THR A 134 16.58 23.12 29.66
C THR A 134 16.30 21.75 29.03
N GLY A 135 15.04 21.46 28.71
CA GLY A 135 14.58 20.11 28.35
C GLY A 135 14.56 19.15 29.55
N GLU A 136 14.82 19.61 30.76
CA GLU A 136 14.88 18.76 31.94
C GLU A 136 13.48 18.39 32.44
N LEU A 137 13.22 17.08 32.61
CA LEU A 137 12.01 16.57 33.26
C LEU A 137 12.18 16.59 34.79
N CYS A 138 13.35 16.15 35.23
CA CYS A 138 13.89 16.26 36.58
C CYS A 138 15.40 16.03 36.52
N LYS A 139 16.10 16.29 37.62
CA LYS A 139 17.56 16.22 37.69
C LYS A 139 18.09 14.88 37.16
N GLY A 140 18.86 14.95 36.06
CA GLY A 140 19.46 13.78 35.42
C GLY A 140 18.60 13.10 34.33
N ILE A 141 17.40 13.61 34.03
CA ILE A 141 16.53 13.15 32.93
C ILE A 141 16.18 14.32 32.01
N THR A 142 16.61 14.26 30.76
CA THR A 142 16.47 15.36 29.79
C THR A 142 15.84 14.90 28.49
N TYR A 143 14.76 15.54 28.08
CA TYR A 143 14.21 15.44 26.74
C TYR A 143 15.12 16.14 25.73
N LEU A 144 15.45 15.48 24.63
CA LEU A 144 16.33 16.07 23.60
C LEU A 144 15.63 17.16 22.78
N GLY A 145 14.31 17.08 22.64
CA GLY A 145 13.52 17.95 21.75
C GLY A 145 12.89 17.17 20.60
N LYS A 146 12.12 17.88 19.76
CA LYS A 146 11.37 17.28 18.66
C LYS A 146 12.26 16.71 17.55
N CYS A 147 13.16 17.52 17.02
CA CYS A 147 14.09 17.13 15.95
C CYS A 147 15.32 18.05 16.01
N GLY A 148 16.53 17.52 15.85
CA GLY A 148 17.75 18.34 15.83
C GLY A 148 19.03 17.55 16.09
N ILE A 149 20.13 18.27 16.30
CA ILE A 149 21.44 17.70 16.67
C ILE A 149 21.95 18.35 17.95
N LYS A 150 22.26 17.54 18.97
CA LYS A 150 22.81 18.00 20.25
C LYS A 150 24.19 17.41 20.48
N ASN A 151 25.15 18.25 20.91
CA ASN A 151 26.46 17.77 21.34
C ASN A 151 26.38 17.36 22.82
N ILE A 152 26.62 16.08 23.11
CA ILE A 152 26.58 15.52 24.47
C ILE A 152 27.87 14.73 24.69
N SER A 153 28.67 15.12 25.68
CA SER A 153 29.97 14.48 25.97
C SER A 153 30.87 14.35 24.73
N ASN A 154 30.99 15.41 23.92
CA ASN A 154 31.74 15.45 22.66
C ASN A 154 31.19 14.57 21.52
N LEU A 155 29.96 14.06 21.64
CA LEU A 155 29.28 13.28 20.61
C LEU A 155 28.16 14.10 19.99
N ASN A 156 28.12 14.16 18.67
CA ASN A 156 27.01 14.75 17.93
C ASN A 156 25.88 13.72 17.79
N ILE A 157 24.80 13.93 18.54
CA ILE A 157 23.63 13.06 18.57
C ILE A 157 22.51 13.75 17.78
N ALA A 158 22.19 13.20 16.62
CA ALA A 158 21.00 13.55 15.85
C ALA A 158 19.79 12.79 16.39
N TYR A 159 18.61 13.42 16.41
CA TYR A 159 17.41 12.78 16.95
C TYR A 159 16.13 13.20 16.23
N LEU A 160 15.20 12.24 16.11
CA LEU A 160 13.86 12.39 15.56
C LEU A 160 12.87 11.87 16.60
N SER A 161 12.24 12.77 17.36
CA SER A 161 11.22 12.48 18.36
C SER A 161 9.84 12.62 17.75
N GLY A 162 9.13 11.50 17.63
CA GLY A 162 7.77 11.44 17.13
C GLY A 162 7.62 10.46 15.98
N LYS A 163 6.51 10.60 15.25
CA LYS A 163 6.23 9.87 14.02
C LYS A 163 6.49 10.76 12.80
N ILE A 164 6.84 10.13 11.69
CA ILE A 164 6.82 10.70 10.34
C ILE A 164 5.77 9.92 9.57
N ASP A 165 4.89 10.64 8.88
CA ASP A 165 3.85 10.05 8.06
C ASP A 165 4.35 9.76 6.63
N TYR A 166 3.61 8.91 5.91
CA TYR A 166 3.74 8.72 4.47
C TYR A 166 2.46 9.15 3.76
N PRO A 167 2.52 10.03 2.74
CA PRO A 167 3.68 10.84 2.37
C PRO A 167 4.11 11.77 3.52
N ILE A 168 5.35 12.27 3.45
CA ILE A 168 5.87 13.20 4.47
C ILE A 168 5.02 14.48 4.43
N LYS A 169 4.27 14.73 5.50
CA LYS A 169 3.42 15.92 5.62
C LYS A 169 4.23 17.21 5.54
N ILE A 170 3.68 18.21 4.85
CA ILE A 170 4.24 19.57 4.78
C ILE A 170 3.84 20.36 6.04
N GLN A 171 2.65 20.10 6.57
CA GLN A 171 2.12 20.71 7.80
C GLN A 171 1.36 19.65 8.61
N SER A 172 1.37 19.78 9.93
CA SER A 172 0.58 18.93 10.82
C SER A 172 0.19 19.72 12.07
N ASN A 173 -1.02 19.47 12.58
CA ASN A 173 -1.48 19.98 13.88
C ASN A 173 -1.10 19.04 15.03
N GLU A 174 -0.62 17.83 14.72
CA GLU A 174 -0.20 16.84 15.71
C GLU A 174 1.24 17.14 16.18
N GLU A 175 1.41 17.46 17.47
CA GLU A 175 2.71 17.82 18.06
C GLU A 175 3.77 16.74 17.88
N ASN A 176 3.36 15.46 17.88
CA ASN A 176 4.25 14.31 17.72
C ASN A 176 4.61 14.00 16.26
N THR A 177 4.13 14.78 15.28
CA THR A 177 4.41 14.55 13.86
C THR A 177 5.58 15.42 13.39
N ILE A 178 6.60 14.79 12.80
CA ILE A 178 7.72 15.46 12.16
C ILE A 178 7.40 15.74 10.69
N ILE A 179 7.46 17.01 10.30
CA ILE A 179 7.11 17.48 8.95
C ILE A 179 8.34 17.64 8.05
N LYS A 180 8.10 17.83 6.74
CA LYS A 180 9.17 17.93 5.73
C LYS A 180 10.21 19.02 6.03
N SER A 181 9.78 20.20 6.49
CA SER A 181 10.69 21.31 6.81
C SER A 181 11.61 20.99 7.99
N GLU A 182 11.15 20.24 8.98
CA GLU A 182 11.96 19.80 10.12
C GLU A 182 13.01 18.76 9.70
N ILE A 183 12.65 17.86 8.78
CA ILE A 183 13.59 16.91 8.15
C ILE A 183 14.66 17.67 7.36
N ASP A 184 14.27 18.67 6.57
CA ASP A 184 15.23 19.46 5.79
C ASP A 184 16.17 20.28 6.69
N ASN A 185 15.64 20.81 7.79
CA ASN A 185 16.41 21.58 8.76
C ASN A 185 17.48 20.72 9.45
N ILE A 186 17.16 19.51 9.92
CA ILE A 186 18.17 18.63 10.55
C ILE A 186 19.24 18.17 9.55
N ILE A 187 18.86 17.90 8.30
CA ILE A 187 19.81 17.55 7.23
C ILE A 187 20.78 18.71 7.01
N LYS A 188 20.27 19.94 6.90
CA LYS A 188 21.07 21.15 6.74
C LYS A 188 21.97 21.41 7.96
N GLU A 189 21.45 21.21 9.17
CA GLU A 189 22.20 21.42 10.41
C GLU A 189 23.37 20.44 10.57
N GLY A 190 23.21 19.22 10.06
CA GLY A 190 24.21 18.16 10.13
C GLY A 190 25.17 18.08 8.95
N GLU A 191 25.00 18.91 7.92
CA GLU A 191 25.74 18.80 6.66
C GLU A 191 27.27 18.91 6.83
N ASP A 192 27.72 19.71 7.80
CA ASP A 192 29.13 19.95 8.12
C ASP A 192 29.58 19.25 9.42
N LYS A 193 28.72 18.40 10.00
CA LYS A 193 28.98 17.71 11.27
C LYS A 193 29.11 16.21 11.03
N ARG A 194 30.13 15.59 11.63
CA ARG A 194 30.15 14.12 11.77
C ARG A 194 29.10 13.72 12.80
N ILE A 195 28.13 12.90 12.41
CA ILE A 195 27.09 12.40 13.29
C ILE A 195 27.52 11.07 13.91
N ASP A 196 27.66 11.04 15.22
CA ASP A 196 28.05 9.85 15.98
C ASP A 196 26.88 8.87 16.10
N ILE A 197 25.72 9.41 16.48
CA ILE A 197 24.52 8.64 16.80
C ILE A 197 23.31 9.35 16.19
N LEU A 198 22.47 8.60 15.48
CA LEU A 198 21.10 8.98 15.12
C LEU A 198 20.12 8.19 15.98
N LEU A 199 19.19 8.88 16.63
CA LEU A 199 18.04 8.29 17.34
C LEU A 199 16.76 8.55 16.54
N SER A 200 15.99 7.52 16.22
CA SER A 200 14.66 7.70 15.62
C SER A 200 13.68 6.68 16.16
N ASN A 201 12.44 7.07 16.43
CA ASN A 201 11.44 6.09 16.87
C ASN A 201 11.06 5.09 15.76
N GLN A 202 11.11 5.52 14.49
CA GLN A 202 10.80 4.69 13.32
C GLN A 202 12.07 4.28 12.57
N TRP A 203 12.00 3.16 11.83
CA TRP A 203 13.11 2.65 11.03
C TRP A 203 13.31 3.48 9.75
N SER A 204 14.53 3.50 9.20
CA SER A 204 14.76 3.98 7.83
C SER A 204 14.14 3.02 6.83
N ARG A 205 13.27 3.52 5.93
CA ARG A 205 12.71 2.71 4.85
C ARG A 205 13.82 2.05 4.02
N GLY A 206 13.69 0.75 3.77
CA GLY A 206 14.65 -0.02 2.99
C GLY A 206 15.95 -0.36 3.72
N VAL A 207 16.07 -0.11 5.02
CA VAL A 207 17.30 -0.44 5.78
C VAL A 207 17.64 -1.93 5.72
N LEU A 208 16.67 -2.82 5.52
CA LEU A 208 16.89 -4.27 5.37
C LEU A 208 17.36 -4.70 3.98
N ASN A 209 17.41 -3.79 3.01
CA ASN A 209 17.93 -4.10 1.69
C ASN A 209 19.41 -4.52 1.78
N ASN A 210 19.82 -5.36 0.82
CA ASN A 210 21.18 -5.89 0.71
C ASN A 210 21.63 -6.77 1.90
N VAL A 211 20.73 -7.14 2.81
CA VAL A 211 20.96 -8.11 3.89
C VAL A 211 20.58 -9.51 3.40
N THR A 212 21.50 -10.47 3.52
CA THR A 212 21.30 -11.84 3.00
C THR A 212 20.89 -12.86 4.07
N SER A 213 21.05 -12.54 5.34
CA SER A 213 20.75 -13.43 6.48
C SER A 213 20.32 -12.65 7.70
N GLY A 214 19.63 -13.31 8.63
CA GLY A 214 19.23 -12.73 9.92
C GLY A 214 17.97 -11.86 9.91
N ILE A 215 17.32 -11.66 8.75
CA ILE A 215 16.01 -11.02 8.69
C ILE A 215 14.97 -11.94 9.36
N PRO A 216 14.18 -11.45 10.34
CA PRO A 216 13.16 -12.26 10.97
C PRO A 216 12.12 -12.79 9.96
N THR A 217 11.85 -14.09 10.00
CA THR A 217 10.98 -14.78 9.03
C THR A 217 9.51 -14.38 9.11
N PHE A 218 9.08 -13.81 10.24
CA PHE A 218 7.71 -13.31 10.41
C PHE A 218 7.46 -11.99 9.65
N LEU A 219 8.51 -11.29 9.20
CA LEU A 219 8.36 -10.09 8.38
C LEU A 219 8.01 -10.51 6.95
N LYS A 220 6.74 -10.34 6.55
CA LYS A 220 6.27 -10.66 5.19
C LYS A 220 6.93 -9.77 4.11
N THR A 221 7.17 -8.50 4.42
CA THR A 221 7.72 -7.49 3.50
C THR A 221 8.87 -6.70 4.13
N PRO A 222 10.01 -7.35 4.45
CA PRO A 222 11.09 -6.75 5.24
C PRO A 222 11.72 -5.52 4.57
N TYR A 223 11.76 -5.48 3.24
CA TYR A 223 12.33 -4.37 2.46
C TYR A 223 11.52 -3.06 2.55
N LYS A 224 10.30 -3.10 3.07
CA LYS A 224 9.43 -1.92 3.22
C LYS A 224 9.20 -1.47 4.66
N ILE A 225 9.80 -2.17 5.64
CA ILE A 225 9.81 -1.68 7.03
C ILE A 225 10.45 -0.29 7.08
N GLY A 226 9.91 0.58 7.94
CA GLY A 226 10.40 1.94 8.15
C GLY A 226 9.74 2.99 7.25
N ILE A 227 10.21 4.23 7.36
CA ILE A 227 9.59 5.41 6.75
C ILE A 227 10.61 6.22 5.94
N ASP A 228 10.15 6.86 4.86
CA ASP A 228 11.03 7.58 3.93
C ASP A 228 11.68 8.80 4.57
N GLY A 229 11.02 9.50 5.50
CA GLY A 229 11.63 10.64 6.18
C GLY A 229 12.87 10.26 7.00
N VAL A 230 12.82 9.13 7.72
CA VAL A 230 14.00 8.62 8.47
C VAL A 230 15.09 8.17 7.50
N LYS A 231 14.72 7.54 6.38
CA LYS A 231 15.66 7.18 5.31
C LYS A 231 16.39 8.43 4.78
N LEU A 232 15.69 9.52 4.48
CA LEU A 232 16.29 10.77 4.01
C LEU A 232 17.33 11.30 4.99
N VAL A 233 17.01 11.34 6.29
CA VAL A 233 17.92 11.79 7.35
C VAL A 233 19.12 10.85 7.49
N SER A 234 18.89 9.54 7.51
CA SER A 234 19.94 8.52 7.66
C SER A 234 20.93 8.54 6.49
N GLN A 235 20.43 8.66 5.25
CA GLN A 235 21.26 8.79 4.06
C GLN A 235 22.08 10.07 4.04
N ALA A 236 21.48 11.21 4.41
CA ALA A 236 22.14 12.50 4.35
C ALA A 236 23.21 12.66 5.44
N LEU A 237 22.90 12.22 6.67
CA LEU A 237 23.77 12.44 7.83
C LEU A 237 24.86 11.36 8.00
N THR A 238 24.72 10.20 7.37
CA THR A 238 25.70 9.10 7.43
C THR A 238 26.16 8.75 8.87
N PRO A 239 25.24 8.52 9.82
CA PRO A 239 25.59 8.39 11.24
C PRO A 239 26.41 7.11 11.49
N ALA A 240 27.39 7.16 12.40
CA ALA A 240 28.15 5.96 12.74
C ALA A 240 27.27 4.87 13.40
N TYR A 241 26.30 5.28 14.23
CA TYR A 241 25.26 4.42 14.77
C TYR A 241 23.87 5.01 14.50
N HIS A 242 22.93 4.14 14.15
CA HIS A 242 21.52 4.50 14.05
C HIS A 242 20.73 3.56 14.96
N PHE A 243 20.20 4.11 16.06
CA PHE A 243 19.30 3.40 16.95
C PHE A 243 17.85 3.73 16.62
N SER A 244 17.03 2.69 16.63
CA SER A 244 15.60 2.73 16.50
C SER A 244 14.94 1.83 17.55
N LYS A 245 13.61 1.80 17.57
CA LYS A 245 12.83 0.80 18.31
C LYS A 245 11.89 0.03 17.40
N ASN A 246 11.43 -1.12 17.88
CA ASN A 246 10.33 -1.90 17.32
C ASN A 246 9.80 -2.82 18.44
N SER A 247 8.78 -3.62 18.14
CA SER A 247 8.28 -4.67 19.04
C SER A 247 9.29 -5.80 19.32
N PHE A 248 10.33 -5.90 18.49
CA PHE A 248 11.37 -6.94 18.56
C PHE A 248 12.77 -6.33 18.46
N TYR A 249 13.78 -7.08 18.91
CA TYR A 249 15.17 -6.69 18.78
C TYR A 249 15.69 -7.03 17.39
N PHE A 250 16.41 -6.10 16.78
CA PHE A 250 17.10 -6.37 15.54
C PHE A 250 18.45 -5.66 15.49
N GLN A 251 19.47 -6.35 15.00
CA GLN A 251 20.77 -5.78 14.74
C GLN A 251 21.20 -6.15 13.32
N ARG A 252 21.39 -5.12 12.51
CA ARG A 252 21.87 -5.30 11.14
C ARG A 252 23.39 -5.44 11.14
N ALA A 253 23.93 -6.22 10.19
CA ALA A 253 25.32 -6.07 9.80
C ALA A 253 25.59 -4.61 9.37
N PRO A 254 26.78 -4.03 9.61
CA PRO A 254 27.08 -2.65 9.22
C PRO A 254 26.93 -2.45 7.70
N TYR A 255 26.69 -1.22 7.24
CA TYR A 255 26.71 -0.90 5.80
C TYR A 255 27.63 0.27 5.45
N TYR A 256 28.12 0.24 4.21
CA TYR A 256 28.77 1.39 3.60
C TYR A 256 27.77 2.50 3.31
N ASN A 257 28.16 3.74 3.62
CA ASN A 257 27.46 4.93 3.18
C ASN A 257 28.06 5.42 1.85
N THR A 258 27.24 6.06 1.03
CA THR A 258 27.70 6.69 -0.21
C THR A 258 28.55 7.92 0.12
N PRO A 259 29.77 8.05 -0.41
CA PRO A 259 30.55 9.29 -0.30
C PRO A 259 29.78 10.49 -0.83
N THR A 260 29.84 11.61 -0.11
CA THR A 260 29.28 12.90 -0.56
C THR A 260 30.40 13.88 -0.86
N LEU A 261 30.07 15.01 -1.50
CA LEU A 261 31.06 16.07 -1.77
C LEU A 261 31.75 16.56 -0.49
N LYS A 262 31.01 16.59 0.63
CA LYS A 262 31.49 17.04 1.94
C LYS A 262 32.12 15.90 2.76
N ASN A 263 31.54 14.70 2.71
CA ASN A 263 32.05 13.52 3.41
C ASN A 263 32.57 12.47 2.42
N LYS A 264 33.84 12.61 2.04
CA LYS A 264 34.48 11.73 1.03
C LYS A 264 34.70 10.29 1.51
N ASN A 265 34.80 10.08 2.83
CA ASN A 265 35.07 8.78 3.43
C ASN A 265 34.12 8.56 4.63
N PRO A 266 32.82 8.36 4.37
CA PRO A 266 31.86 8.18 5.45
C PRO A 266 32.15 6.87 6.19
N GLN A 267 32.04 6.92 7.51
CA GLN A 267 32.16 5.72 8.33
C GLN A 267 30.96 4.79 8.05
N PRO A 268 31.15 3.47 8.08
CA PRO A 268 30.05 2.51 8.03
C PRO A 268 29.01 2.74 9.13
N THR A 269 27.73 2.69 8.78
CA THR A 269 26.62 2.82 9.75
C THR A 269 26.32 1.48 10.39
N ARG A 270 26.14 1.47 11.72
CA ARG A 270 25.59 0.33 12.47
C ARG A 270 24.14 0.61 12.84
N PHE A 271 23.21 -0.16 12.28
CA PHE A 271 21.77 -0.04 12.58
C PHE A 271 21.33 -1.05 13.64
N LEU A 272 20.63 -0.56 14.68
CA LEU A 272 20.06 -1.37 15.74
C LEU A 272 18.65 -0.92 16.06
N SER A 273 17.75 -1.87 16.28
CA SER A 273 16.41 -1.66 16.81
C SER A 273 16.24 -2.38 18.13
N LEU A 274 15.78 -1.67 19.16
CA LEU A 274 15.60 -2.21 20.50
C LEU A 274 14.13 -2.56 20.76
N ALA A 275 13.92 -3.67 21.48
CA ALA A 275 12.61 -4.10 21.94
C ALA A 275 12.13 -3.28 23.16
N PRO A 276 10.84 -3.37 23.54
CA PRO A 276 10.33 -2.80 24.79
C PRO A 276 10.92 -3.48 26.03
N ILE A 277 10.99 -2.78 27.17
CA ILE A 277 11.39 -3.38 28.46
C ILE A 277 10.50 -4.58 28.79
N ASN A 278 9.18 -4.41 28.66
CA ASN A 278 8.19 -5.45 28.91
C ASN A 278 7.87 -6.15 27.59
N ASN A 279 8.65 -7.17 27.26
CA ASN A 279 8.43 -8.00 26.09
C ASN A 279 8.45 -9.50 26.44
N ASP A 280 7.52 -10.26 25.88
CA ASP A 280 7.30 -11.67 26.25
C ASP A 280 8.45 -12.58 25.83
N LYS A 281 9.18 -12.19 24.78
CA LYS A 281 10.28 -12.96 24.18
C LYS A 281 11.64 -12.72 24.85
N LYS A 282 11.70 -11.87 25.88
CA LYS A 282 12.94 -11.44 26.58
C LYS A 282 14.02 -10.93 25.61
N GLU A 283 13.59 -10.30 24.53
CA GLU A 283 14.43 -9.66 23.54
C GLU A 283 15.18 -8.46 24.14
N LYS A 284 16.29 -8.11 23.50
CA LYS A 284 17.20 -7.09 24.00
C LYS A 284 16.59 -5.70 23.88
N TYR A 285 16.22 -5.14 25.03
CA TYR A 285 15.72 -3.77 25.17
C TYR A 285 16.80 -2.76 25.60
N LEU A 286 17.95 -3.25 26.12
CA LEU A 286 19.07 -2.43 26.59
C LEU A 286 20.36 -2.86 25.90
N PHE A 287 21.02 -1.90 25.26
CA PHE A 287 22.27 -2.07 24.54
C PHE A 287 23.39 -1.29 25.23
N ALA A 288 24.55 -1.92 25.40
CA ALA A 288 25.74 -1.31 25.97
C ALA A 288 26.85 -1.27 24.93
N MET A 289 27.49 -0.11 24.75
CA MET A 289 28.59 0.06 23.80
C MET A 289 29.76 0.84 24.37
N SER A 290 30.96 0.52 23.88
CA SER A 290 32.16 1.34 24.02
C SER A 290 32.49 1.90 22.65
N TYR A 291 32.27 3.20 22.49
CA TYR A 291 32.38 3.91 21.23
C TYR A 291 33.62 4.78 21.21
N ASN A 292 34.44 4.65 20.17
CA ASN A 292 35.56 5.54 19.89
C ASN A 292 35.40 6.03 18.44
N PRO A 293 35.16 7.34 18.23
CA PRO A 293 35.01 7.94 16.91
C PRO A 293 36.12 7.64 15.90
N ASN A 294 37.34 7.41 16.38
CA ASN A 294 38.56 7.27 15.59
C ASN A 294 39.03 5.81 15.46
N LYS A 295 38.26 4.85 15.98
CA LYS A 295 38.65 3.43 15.92
C LYS A 295 38.42 2.88 14.52
N ASP A 296 39.44 2.25 13.95
CA ASP A 296 39.32 1.52 12.68
C ASP A 296 38.28 0.41 12.77
N ILE A 297 37.44 0.33 11.75
CA ILE A 297 36.35 -0.65 11.65
C ILE A 297 36.84 -1.82 10.80
N ASN A 298 36.63 -3.05 11.31
CA ASN A 298 36.82 -4.25 10.48
C ASN A 298 35.84 -4.20 9.29
N LYS A 299 36.37 -4.28 8.08
CA LYS A 299 35.64 -4.15 6.83
C LYS A 299 35.04 -5.46 6.32
N ASP A 300 35.39 -6.60 6.91
CA ASP A 300 35.03 -7.93 6.40
C ASP A 300 33.53 -8.22 6.46
N ASP A 301 32.82 -7.68 7.46
CA ASP A 301 31.38 -7.93 7.70
C ASP A 301 30.47 -6.81 7.18
N ILE A 302 30.99 -5.86 6.39
CA ILE A 302 30.24 -4.70 5.96
C ILE A 302 29.46 -5.01 4.68
N THR A 303 28.15 -4.77 4.74
CA THR A 303 27.24 -4.93 3.62
C THR A 303 27.21 -3.69 2.71
N PRO A 304 26.78 -3.83 1.45
CA PRO A 304 26.52 -2.68 0.57
C PRO A 304 25.47 -1.74 1.16
N ASN A 305 25.48 -0.48 0.70
CA ASN A 305 24.52 0.53 1.13
C ASN A 305 23.07 0.03 0.91
N PRO A 306 22.22 -0.05 1.96
CA PRO A 306 20.84 -0.51 1.81
C PRO A 306 19.98 0.40 0.92
N PHE A 307 20.39 1.66 0.79
CA PHE A 307 19.63 2.65 0.03
C PHE A 307 20.08 2.76 -1.43
N GLU A 308 21.13 2.04 -1.82
CA GLU A 308 21.53 1.87 -3.21
C GLU A 308 20.91 0.60 -3.78
N ARG A 309 20.25 0.73 -4.93
CA ARG A 309 19.74 -0.43 -5.67
C ARG A 309 20.91 -1.21 -6.26
N LYS A 310 21.06 -2.49 -5.91
CA LYS A 310 21.93 -3.39 -6.67
C LYS A 310 21.30 -3.67 -8.02
N GLN A 311 22.08 -3.57 -9.09
CA GLN A 311 21.70 -3.96 -10.46
C GLN A 311 21.20 -5.42 -10.57
N ARG A 312 21.40 -6.27 -9.54
CA ARG A 312 21.18 -7.72 -9.55
C ARG A 312 19.75 -8.19 -9.29
N GLU A 313 18.84 -7.33 -8.82
CA GLU A 313 17.42 -7.72 -8.64
C GLU A 313 16.68 -7.95 -9.98
N LEU A 314 17.26 -7.52 -11.10
CA LEU A 314 16.75 -7.82 -12.45
C LEU A 314 16.88 -9.31 -12.83
N ASP A 315 17.86 -10.04 -12.28
CA ASP A 315 18.24 -11.37 -12.80
C ASP A 315 17.83 -12.55 -11.88
N GLU A 316 17.80 -12.39 -10.55
CA GLU A 316 17.57 -13.52 -9.62
C GLU A 316 16.08 -13.86 -9.39
N HIS A 317 15.16 -12.95 -9.68
CA HIS A 317 13.73 -13.24 -9.62
C HIS A 317 13.18 -13.99 -10.85
N VAL A 318 13.99 -14.19 -11.90
CA VAL A 318 13.61 -14.88 -13.13
C VAL A 318 13.91 -16.38 -13.09
N SER A 319 14.88 -16.82 -12.29
CA SER A 319 15.40 -18.20 -12.31
C SER A 319 14.81 -19.14 -11.24
N LYS A 320 14.10 -18.63 -10.22
CA LYS A 320 13.48 -19.45 -9.15
C LYS A 320 11.95 -19.62 -9.22
N LYS A 321 11.27 -19.02 -10.20
CA LYS A 321 9.80 -19.13 -10.37
C LYS A 321 9.33 -20.10 -11.47
N GLN A 322 10.23 -20.88 -12.05
CA GLN A 322 9.89 -21.90 -13.06
C GLN A 322 9.36 -23.24 -12.49
N ARG A 323 9.06 -23.33 -11.18
CA ARG A 323 8.48 -24.52 -10.54
C ARG A 323 7.54 -24.14 -9.39
N ASN A 324 6.35 -23.66 -9.75
CA ASN A 324 5.05 -23.75 -9.03
C ASN A 324 4.10 -22.75 -9.68
N SER A 325 3.53 -23.18 -10.80
CA SER A 325 2.57 -22.44 -11.62
C SER A 325 1.15 -22.73 -11.14
N ASP A 326 0.67 -21.93 -10.18
CA ASP A 326 -0.76 -21.65 -10.00
C ASP A 326 -1.01 -20.20 -10.42
N GLU A 327 -0.78 -19.91 -11.71
CA GLU A 327 -1.24 -18.69 -12.37
C GLU A 327 -2.74 -18.86 -12.71
N GLN A 328 -3.60 -18.72 -11.70
CA GLN A 328 -5.04 -18.58 -11.90
C GLN A 328 -5.42 -17.09 -11.98
N GLN A 329 -6.14 -16.76 -13.05
CA GLN A 329 -6.74 -15.47 -13.44
C GLN A 329 -7.01 -14.50 -12.26
N THR A 330 -6.36 -13.34 -12.28
CA THR A 330 -6.72 -12.21 -11.39
C THR A 330 -7.43 -11.14 -12.20
N ASN A 331 -8.72 -11.35 -12.46
CA ASN A 331 -9.66 -10.24 -12.26
C ASN A 331 -10.08 -10.28 -10.79
N PHE A 332 -10.61 -9.17 -10.27
CA PHE A 332 -11.07 -9.05 -8.89
C PHE A 332 -12.30 -9.95 -8.65
N PHE A 333 -12.05 -11.25 -8.57
CA PHE A 333 -13.07 -12.27 -8.66
C PHE A 333 -13.53 -12.72 -7.26
N PHE A 334 -14.83 -12.60 -7.10
CA PHE A 334 -15.68 -12.98 -5.99
C PHE A 334 -15.47 -14.44 -5.56
N ASN A 335 -14.99 -14.63 -4.33
CA ASN A 335 -14.70 -15.95 -3.77
C ASN A 335 -16.03 -16.58 -3.29
N ASN A 336 -16.67 -17.40 -4.12
CA ASN A 336 -17.86 -18.15 -3.73
C ASN A 336 -17.45 -19.51 -3.14
N THR A 337 -17.16 -19.52 -1.84
CA THR A 337 -17.24 -20.73 -1.02
C THR A 337 -18.71 -21.05 -0.79
N ASN A 338 -19.32 -21.78 -1.73
CA ASN A 338 -20.49 -22.64 -1.48
C ASN A 338 -20.84 -23.39 -2.77
N ASN A 339 -20.33 -24.62 -2.91
CA ASN A 339 -21.05 -25.70 -3.59
C ASN A 339 -20.44 -27.04 -3.18
N ASN A 340 -20.76 -27.44 -1.94
CA ASN A 340 -20.89 -28.84 -1.59
C ASN A 340 -22.22 -29.33 -2.16
N TYR A 341 -22.21 -30.02 -3.30
CA TYR A 341 -23.27 -30.96 -3.64
C TYR A 341 -22.70 -32.16 -4.40
N ASN A 342 -22.58 -33.25 -3.64
CA ASN A 342 -22.85 -34.64 -4.00
C ASN A 342 -22.06 -35.33 -5.13
N ASN A 343 -21.06 -36.10 -4.68
CA ASN A 343 -20.99 -37.56 -4.84
C ASN A 343 -22.14 -38.20 -5.64
N ASN A 344 -21.82 -38.86 -6.76
CA ASN A 344 -21.83 -40.34 -6.80
C ASN A 344 -21.49 -40.90 -8.18
N ASN A 345 -20.83 -42.06 -8.14
CA ASN A 345 -20.74 -43.11 -9.17
C ASN A 345 -19.52 -43.14 -10.11
N ASN A 346 -18.39 -43.50 -9.52
CA ASN A 346 -17.73 -44.81 -9.72
C ASN A 346 -18.00 -45.60 -11.02
N ARG A 347 -16.88 -45.90 -11.70
CA ARG A 347 -16.39 -47.23 -12.14
C ARG A 347 -16.80 -47.81 -13.51
N ASN A 348 -15.74 -48.30 -14.16
CA ASN A 348 -15.58 -49.38 -15.15
C ASN A 348 -15.54 -48.96 -16.62
N ASN A 349 -14.37 -48.96 -17.27
CA ASN A 349 -13.54 -50.08 -17.78
C ASN A 349 -14.01 -50.68 -19.12
N ASN A 350 -13.04 -50.71 -20.05
CA ASN A 350 -12.79 -51.68 -21.12
C ASN A 350 -13.47 -51.54 -22.50
N ASN A 351 -12.61 -51.27 -23.49
CA ASN A 351 -12.37 -52.02 -24.73
C ASN A 351 -13.56 -52.59 -25.52
N ASN A 352 -13.74 -52.15 -26.77
CA ASN A 352 -13.29 -52.90 -27.96
C ASN A 352 -13.79 -52.31 -29.30
N ASN A 353 -12.87 -52.26 -30.26
CA ASN A 353 -12.99 -52.48 -31.71
C ASN A 353 -14.38 -52.77 -32.31
N ASN A 354 -14.72 -52.14 -33.45
CA ASN A 354 -14.45 -52.73 -34.77
C ASN A 354 -14.87 -51.88 -35.99
N ASN A 355 -13.95 -51.86 -36.96
CA ASN A 355 -14.07 -51.75 -38.42
C ASN A 355 -15.45 -51.83 -39.09
N ASN A 356 -15.62 -51.00 -40.13
CA ASN A 356 -15.66 -51.34 -41.57
C ASN A 356 -16.36 -50.18 -42.33
N ASN A 357 -16.14 -49.85 -43.61
CA ASN A 357 -15.17 -50.14 -44.66
C ASN A 357 -15.67 -49.39 -45.92
N ASN A 358 -14.76 -49.19 -46.87
CA ASN A 358 -14.97 -48.97 -48.32
C ASN A 358 -15.46 -47.62 -48.86
N ASN A 359 -15.07 -47.21 -50.07
CA ASN A 359 -13.84 -47.25 -50.88
C ASN A 359 -14.19 -46.56 -52.22
N ASN A 360 -13.18 -45.99 -52.88
CA ASN A 360 -13.08 -45.73 -54.34
C ASN A 360 -13.95 -44.64 -55.00
N ASN A 361 -13.54 -44.00 -56.10
CA ASN A 361 -12.25 -43.61 -56.70
C ASN A 361 -12.60 -42.89 -58.02
N ASN A 362 -11.87 -41.82 -58.34
CA ASN A 362 -11.35 -41.44 -59.67
C ASN A 362 -12.22 -41.25 -60.95
N ASN A 363 -11.97 -40.06 -61.53
CA ASN A 363 -11.50 -39.79 -62.91
C ASN A 363 -12.46 -39.42 -64.07
N ASN A 364 -12.15 -38.22 -64.59
CA ASN A 364 -11.85 -37.86 -66.00
C ASN A 364 -12.94 -37.51 -67.03
N ASN A 365 -12.73 -36.29 -67.56
CA ASN A 365 -12.68 -35.85 -68.96
C ASN A 365 -13.95 -35.52 -69.76
N ASN A 366 -13.93 -34.28 -70.30
CA ASN A 366 -14.26 -33.83 -71.68
C ASN A 366 -15.46 -34.51 -72.37
N ASN A 367 -16.44 -33.80 -72.94
CA ASN A 367 -16.32 -32.78 -73.99
C ASN A 367 -17.76 -32.45 -74.46
N ASN A 368 -18.01 -31.23 -74.99
CA ASN A 368 -19.02 -30.84 -76.00
C ASN A 368 -20.44 -31.49 -75.96
N ASN A 369 -21.57 -30.78 -76.08
CA ASN A 369 -21.83 -29.61 -76.90
C ASN A 369 -23.26 -29.10 -76.64
N ASN A 370 -23.47 -27.83 -76.97
CA ASN A 370 -24.73 -27.24 -77.45
C ASN A 370 -25.90 -26.96 -76.50
N ASN A 371 -26.02 -25.64 -76.31
CA ASN A 371 -27.16 -24.80 -76.67
C ASN A 371 -28.32 -24.60 -75.68
N ASN A 372 -28.45 -23.30 -75.35
CA ASN A 372 -29.67 -22.52 -75.24
C ASN A 372 -30.67 -22.93 -74.17
N ASN A 373 -30.66 -22.22 -73.04
CA ASN A 373 -31.59 -21.10 -72.87
C ASN A 373 -31.42 -20.40 -71.51
N ASN A 374 -31.18 -19.09 -71.62
CA ASN A 374 -31.71 -17.97 -70.84
C ASN A 374 -32.23 -18.19 -69.41
N ASN A 375 -31.67 -17.36 -68.53
CA ASN A 375 -32.33 -16.59 -67.47
C ASN A 375 -33.06 -17.38 -66.39
N ASN A 376 -32.40 -17.61 -65.22
CA ASN A 376 -33.03 -17.51 -63.88
C ASN A 376 -32.14 -17.86 -62.65
N ASN A 377 -30.81 -17.79 -62.70
CA ASN A 377 -29.97 -18.27 -61.57
C ASN A 377 -29.42 -17.23 -60.57
N ASN A 378 -29.84 -15.96 -60.62
CA ASN A 378 -29.33 -14.94 -59.67
C ASN A 378 -30.14 -14.79 -58.36
N ASN A 379 -31.27 -15.49 -58.20
CA ASN A 379 -32.12 -15.35 -56.99
C ASN A 379 -31.96 -16.46 -55.94
N TYR A 380 -31.30 -17.58 -56.25
CA TYR A 380 -31.06 -18.64 -55.25
C TYR A 380 -29.81 -18.41 -54.39
N ASN A 381 -28.75 -17.80 -54.93
CA ASN A 381 -27.54 -17.47 -54.15
C ASN A 381 -27.74 -16.32 -53.15
N ASN A 382 -28.59 -15.34 -53.47
CA ASN A 382 -28.87 -14.23 -52.54
C ASN A 382 -29.70 -14.66 -51.32
N ASN A 383 -30.62 -15.62 -51.49
CA ASN A 383 -31.43 -16.14 -50.39
C ASN A 383 -30.64 -17.09 -49.46
N TYR A 384 -29.63 -17.78 -49.98
CA TYR A 384 -28.75 -18.64 -49.17
C TYR A 384 -27.80 -17.82 -48.30
N ASN A 385 -27.16 -16.79 -48.86
CA ASN A 385 -26.28 -15.89 -48.11
C ASN A 385 -27.03 -15.08 -47.04
N LYS A 386 -28.27 -14.66 -47.32
CA LYS A 386 -29.11 -13.94 -46.34
C LYS A 386 -29.53 -14.82 -45.15
N ARG A 387 -29.73 -16.13 -45.38
CA ARG A 387 -30.02 -17.10 -44.31
C ARG A 387 -28.80 -17.42 -43.44
N ILE A 388 -27.61 -17.53 -44.02
CA ILE A 388 -26.36 -17.73 -43.27
C ILE A 388 -26.05 -16.51 -42.39
N ASN A 389 -26.19 -15.29 -42.91
CA ASN A 389 -25.98 -14.08 -42.11
C ASN A 389 -27.01 -13.94 -40.98
N ASN A 390 -28.28 -14.25 -41.21
CA ASN A 390 -29.30 -14.25 -40.14
C ASN A 390 -29.04 -15.33 -39.07
N GLN A 391 -28.56 -16.52 -39.46
CA GLN A 391 -28.17 -17.57 -38.51
C GLN A 391 -26.93 -17.19 -37.71
N GLN A 392 -25.94 -16.52 -38.32
CA GLN A 392 -24.76 -16.01 -37.61
C GLN A 392 -25.14 -14.89 -36.61
N GLN A 393 -26.03 -13.97 -36.99
CA GLN A 393 -26.55 -12.94 -36.09
C GLN A 393 -27.36 -13.53 -34.92
N GLN A 394 -28.22 -14.53 -35.16
CA GLN A 394 -28.93 -15.23 -34.07
C GLN A 394 -27.96 -15.98 -33.15
N GLN A 395 -26.92 -16.63 -33.69
CA GLN A 395 -25.90 -17.28 -32.85
C GLN A 395 -25.07 -16.27 -32.05
N GLN A 396 -24.77 -15.09 -32.60
CA GLN A 396 -24.11 -14.00 -31.86
C GLN A 396 -24.99 -13.47 -30.73
N GLN A 397 -26.29 -13.23 -30.98
CA GLN A 397 -27.24 -12.79 -29.96
C GLN A 397 -27.45 -13.85 -28.85
N LEU A 398 -27.48 -15.14 -29.20
CA LEU A 398 -27.56 -16.23 -28.21
C LEU A 398 -26.27 -16.34 -27.39
N LYS A 399 -25.10 -16.11 -27.99
CA LYS A 399 -23.82 -16.07 -27.26
C LYS A 399 -23.72 -14.87 -26.32
N GLN A 400 -24.16 -13.69 -26.74
CA GLN A 400 -24.23 -12.49 -25.89
C GLN A 400 -25.16 -12.72 -24.69
N LYS A 401 -26.38 -13.20 -24.92
CA LYS A 401 -27.32 -13.52 -23.82
C LYS A 401 -26.76 -14.53 -22.82
N HIS A 402 -26.04 -15.55 -23.28
CA HIS A 402 -25.40 -16.52 -22.39
C HIS A 402 -24.21 -15.94 -21.61
N GLN A 403 -23.46 -15.01 -22.20
CA GLN A 403 -22.36 -14.32 -21.51
C GLN A 403 -22.88 -13.42 -20.39
N ASP A 404 -23.93 -12.63 -20.66
CA ASP A 404 -24.51 -11.70 -19.67
C ASP A 404 -25.01 -12.41 -18.41
N GLN A 405 -25.64 -13.58 -18.55
CA GLN A 405 -26.19 -14.35 -17.41
C GLN A 405 -25.14 -14.94 -16.47
N SER A 406 -23.89 -15.04 -16.91
CA SER A 406 -22.77 -15.56 -16.10
C SER A 406 -21.77 -14.49 -15.70
N CYS A 407 -21.96 -13.26 -16.19
CA CYS A 407 -21.06 -12.16 -15.92
C CYS A 407 -21.36 -11.57 -14.53
N TRP A 408 -20.34 -11.39 -13.70
CA TRP A 408 -20.52 -10.85 -12.34
C TRP A 408 -20.66 -9.33 -12.28
N PHE A 409 -20.46 -8.63 -13.41
CA PHE A 409 -20.53 -7.18 -13.50
C PHE A 409 -21.76 -6.69 -14.25
N CYS A 410 -22.37 -7.51 -15.13
CA CYS A 410 -23.59 -7.11 -15.81
C CYS A 410 -24.73 -7.02 -14.80
N LEU A 411 -25.39 -5.86 -14.71
CA LEU A 411 -26.50 -5.65 -13.78
C LEU A 411 -27.70 -6.58 -14.02
N SER A 412 -27.79 -7.17 -15.22
CA SER A 412 -28.81 -8.16 -15.60
C SER A 412 -28.49 -9.58 -15.12
N SER A 413 -27.29 -9.83 -14.60
CA SER A 413 -26.85 -11.12 -14.11
C SER A 413 -27.33 -11.38 -12.68
N PRO A 414 -27.83 -12.58 -12.35
CA PRO A 414 -28.15 -12.94 -10.97
C PRO A 414 -26.92 -13.06 -10.06
N GLU A 415 -25.72 -13.16 -10.64
CA GLU A 415 -24.46 -13.34 -9.92
C GLU A 415 -23.80 -12.01 -9.51
N VAL A 416 -24.46 -10.87 -9.74
CA VAL A 416 -23.92 -9.56 -9.37
C VAL A 416 -23.98 -9.34 -7.86
N ASP A 417 -22.86 -8.97 -7.24
CA ASP A 417 -22.78 -8.58 -5.83
C ASP A 417 -23.34 -7.16 -5.62
N SER A 418 -24.66 -7.05 -5.69
CA SER A 418 -25.41 -5.80 -5.57
C SER A 418 -25.13 -5.00 -4.29
N HIS A 419 -24.63 -5.63 -3.22
CA HIS A 419 -24.29 -4.95 -1.96
C HIS A 419 -23.06 -4.04 -2.07
N LEU A 420 -22.27 -4.14 -3.15
CA LEU A 420 -21.11 -3.28 -3.42
C LEU A 420 -21.43 -2.08 -4.31
N ILE A 421 -22.63 -2.02 -4.90
CA ILE A 421 -23.03 -0.94 -5.80
C ILE A 421 -23.33 0.32 -4.97
N VAL A 422 -22.70 1.42 -5.37
CA VAL A 422 -22.86 2.75 -4.77
C VAL A 422 -23.95 3.53 -5.49
N THR A 423 -23.77 3.79 -6.79
CA THR A 423 -24.71 4.53 -7.64
C THR A 423 -24.76 3.92 -9.03
N ILE A 424 -25.87 4.11 -9.74
CA ILE A 424 -26.09 3.63 -11.11
C ILE A 424 -26.39 4.87 -11.97
N GLY A 425 -25.57 5.10 -12.99
CA GLY A 425 -25.83 6.09 -14.05
C GLY A 425 -26.37 5.43 -15.31
N ASP A 426 -26.33 6.16 -16.43
CA ASP A 426 -26.91 5.70 -17.69
C ASP A 426 -26.05 4.61 -18.34
N GLU A 427 -24.74 4.86 -18.53
CA GLU A 427 -23.84 3.96 -19.27
C GLU A 427 -22.77 3.32 -18.37
N CYS A 428 -22.71 3.73 -17.11
CA CYS A 428 -21.86 3.12 -16.10
C CYS A 428 -22.47 3.17 -14.69
N TYR A 429 -21.98 2.31 -13.81
CA TYR A 429 -22.28 2.34 -12.38
C TYR A 429 -21.01 2.33 -11.55
N LEU A 430 -21.13 2.83 -10.31
CA LEU A 430 -20.04 2.91 -9.35
C LEU A 430 -20.18 1.79 -8.33
N ALA A 431 -19.11 1.05 -8.06
CA ALA A 431 -19.10 -0.01 -7.05
C ALA A 431 -17.77 -0.12 -6.31
N PHE A 432 -17.80 -0.73 -5.12
CA PHE A 432 -16.58 -1.14 -4.44
C PHE A 432 -16.01 -2.45 -5.00
N PRO A 433 -14.68 -2.60 -5.13
CA PRO A 433 -14.06 -3.87 -5.43
C PRO A 433 -13.94 -4.73 -4.17
N LYS A 434 -14.01 -6.06 -4.33
CA LYS A 434 -13.53 -6.96 -3.29
C LYS A 434 -12.02 -6.81 -3.11
N GLY A 435 -11.60 -6.54 -1.88
CA GLY A 435 -10.20 -6.40 -1.51
C GLY A 435 -9.55 -5.08 -1.96
N GLY A 436 -10.28 -3.97 -1.93
CA GLY A 436 -9.74 -2.63 -2.22
C GLY A 436 -8.48 -2.28 -1.42
N MET A 437 -7.55 -1.56 -2.05
CA MET A 437 -6.22 -1.26 -1.47
C MET A 437 -6.21 -0.05 -0.53
N VAL A 438 -7.11 0.91 -0.75
CA VAL A 438 -7.27 2.12 0.06
C VAL A 438 -8.73 2.30 0.45
N GLU A 439 -8.99 3.14 1.45
CA GLU A 439 -10.35 3.62 1.73
C GLU A 439 -10.91 4.32 0.48
N HIS A 440 -12.18 4.05 0.16
CA HIS A 440 -12.84 4.56 -1.05
C HIS A 440 -12.17 4.17 -2.38
N ASN A 441 -11.46 3.04 -2.43
CA ASN A 441 -11.11 2.41 -3.71
C ASN A 441 -12.41 1.97 -4.42
N LEU A 442 -12.68 2.51 -5.61
CA LEU A 442 -13.91 2.27 -6.36
C LEU A 442 -13.64 1.68 -7.74
N LEU A 443 -14.70 1.21 -8.39
CA LEU A 443 -14.76 0.77 -9.78
C LEU A 443 -15.83 1.59 -10.51
N ILE A 444 -15.49 2.14 -11.68
CA ILE A 444 -16.48 2.57 -12.67
C ILE A 444 -16.66 1.38 -13.62
N VAL A 445 -17.84 0.78 -13.60
CA VAL A 445 -18.16 -0.43 -14.35
C VAL A 445 -19.14 -0.09 -15.47
N PHE A 446 -18.91 -0.58 -16.68
CA PHE A 446 -19.79 -0.30 -17.81
C PHE A 446 -21.12 -1.04 -17.64
N THR A 447 -22.25 -0.42 -17.99
CA THR A 447 -23.56 -1.04 -17.73
C THR A 447 -23.75 -2.31 -18.58
N GLU A 448 -23.38 -2.24 -19.87
CA GLU A 448 -23.36 -3.39 -20.78
C GLU A 448 -22.04 -4.18 -20.72
N HIS A 449 -22.03 -5.42 -21.25
CA HIS A 449 -20.82 -6.24 -21.37
C HIS A 449 -19.85 -5.69 -22.43
N LYS A 450 -19.19 -4.58 -22.11
CA LYS A 450 -18.17 -3.92 -22.93
C LYS A 450 -16.79 -4.30 -22.42
N PRO A 451 -15.86 -4.74 -23.29
CA PRO A 451 -14.58 -5.26 -22.82
C PRO A 451 -13.63 -4.23 -22.22
N ASN A 452 -13.71 -2.98 -22.64
CA ASN A 452 -12.75 -1.93 -22.29
C ASN A 452 -13.25 -0.54 -22.71
N PHE A 453 -12.60 0.53 -22.21
CA PHE A 453 -12.97 1.91 -22.50
C PHE A 453 -12.95 2.27 -24.00
N MET A 454 -12.05 1.66 -24.78
CA MET A 454 -11.96 1.88 -26.24
C MET A 454 -13.10 1.21 -27.03
N SER A 455 -13.85 0.30 -26.41
CA SER A 455 -15.04 -0.31 -27.02
C SER A 455 -16.31 0.52 -26.87
N LEU A 456 -16.27 1.56 -26.03
CA LEU A 456 -17.37 2.50 -25.83
C LEU A 456 -17.53 3.42 -27.05
N ASN A 457 -18.78 3.65 -27.43
CA ASN A 457 -19.16 4.67 -28.41
C ASN A 457 -18.98 6.10 -27.82
N GLU A 458 -19.25 7.13 -28.61
CA GLU A 458 -19.01 8.52 -28.18
C GLU A 458 -19.94 8.98 -27.05
N GLU A 459 -21.21 8.54 -27.04
CA GLU A 459 -22.18 8.87 -25.99
C GLU A 459 -21.86 8.13 -24.69
N GLU A 460 -21.62 6.82 -24.78
CA GLU A 460 -21.16 5.96 -23.68
C GLU A 460 -19.89 6.54 -23.03
N ARG A 461 -18.92 6.97 -23.86
CA ARG A 461 -17.67 7.56 -23.36
C ARG A 461 -17.89 8.92 -22.70
N LYS A 462 -18.84 9.73 -23.18
CA LYS A 462 -19.16 11.02 -22.55
C LYS A 462 -19.73 10.80 -21.14
N ASP A 463 -20.67 9.88 -20.97
CA ASP A 463 -21.25 9.54 -19.66
C ASP A 463 -20.18 9.03 -18.68
N VAL A 464 -19.31 8.11 -19.13
CA VAL A 464 -18.20 7.61 -18.28
C VAL A 464 -17.24 8.75 -17.89
N ASN A 465 -16.91 9.68 -18.79
CA ASN A 465 -16.06 10.82 -18.44
C ASN A 465 -16.75 11.79 -17.47
N LEU A 466 -18.07 11.96 -17.58
CA LEU A 466 -18.84 12.78 -16.64
C LEU A 466 -18.80 12.20 -15.22
N MET A 467 -18.94 10.88 -15.08
CA MET A 467 -18.74 10.19 -13.80
C MET A 467 -17.33 10.39 -13.25
N ILE A 468 -16.29 10.33 -14.11
CA ILE A 468 -14.90 10.61 -13.71
C ILE A 468 -14.78 12.03 -13.14
N ASP A 469 -15.37 13.03 -13.80
CA ASP A 469 -15.27 14.43 -13.37
C ASP A 469 -16.05 14.68 -12.06
N TYR A 470 -17.20 14.05 -11.87
CA TYR A 470 -17.93 14.07 -10.58
C TYR A 470 -17.10 13.49 -9.44
N LEU A 471 -16.44 12.35 -9.68
CA LEU A 471 -15.56 11.76 -8.67
C LEU A 471 -14.37 12.67 -8.36
N ARG A 472 -13.74 13.29 -9.37
CA ARG A 472 -12.65 14.25 -9.15
C ARG A 472 -13.08 15.41 -8.25
N GLU A 473 -14.22 16.03 -8.56
CA GLU A 473 -14.74 17.13 -7.75
C GLU A 473 -15.10 16.67 -6.33
N TYR A 474 -15.76 15.53 -6.19
CA TYR A 474 -16.17 14.98 -4.91
C TYR A 474 -14.97 14.67 -3.99
N PHE A 475 -13.96 13.96 -4.50
CA PHE A 475 -12.77 13.61 -3.70
C PHE A 475 -11.96 14.84 -3.30
N LEU A 476 -11.89 15.84 -4.19
CA LEU A 476 -11.20 17.09 -3.90
C LEU A 476 -11.93 17.90 -2.81
N ASP A 477 -13.26 18.07 -2.92
CA ASP A 477 -14.05 18.86 -1.96
C ASP A 477 -14.18 18.15 -0.60
N LYS A 478 -14.50 16.85 -0.61
CA LYS A 478 -14.84 16.10 0.61
C LYS A 478 -13.61 15.66 1.40
N TYR A 479 -12.56 15.22 0.71
CA TYR A 479 -11.39 14.58 1.33
C TYR A 479 -10.07 15.30 1.07
N ASN A 480 -10.05 16.37 0.26
CA ASN A 480 -8.83 17.04 -0.21
C ASN A 480 -7.84 16.03 -0.83
N GLN A 481 -8.37 15.10 -1.62
CA GLN A 481 -7.63 14.05 -2.32
C GLN A 481 -7.80 14.22 -3.82
N ASP A 482 -6.80 13.77 -4.58
CA ASP A 482 -6.95 13.55 -6.01
C ASP A 482 -7.24 12.07 -6.28
N ILE A 483 -7.63 11.73 -7.51
CA ILE A 483 -7.84 10.33 -7.91
C ILE A 483 -6.91 9.95 -9.07
N VAL A 484 -6.45 8.71 -9.04
CA VAL A 484 -5.79 8.04 -10.17
C VAL A 484 -6.73 6.97 -10.67
N ILE A 485 -7.01 6.98 -11.97
CA ILE A 485 -7.88 5.97 -12.59
C ILE A 485 -7.05 5.16 -13.55
N PHE A 486 -7.24 3.85 -13.60
CA PHE A 486 -6.58 3.03 -14.60
C PHE A 486 -7.41 1.85 -15.06
N GLU A 487 -7.13 1.42 -16.27
CA GLU A 487 -7.69 0.23 -16.88
C GLU A 487 -6.58 -0.67 -17.41
N ARG A 488 -6.88 -1.96 -17.47
CA ARG A 488 -6.07 -2.94 -18.17
C ARG A 488 -6.96 -3.70 -19.14
N SER A 489 -6.80 -3.45 -20.43
CA SER A 489 -7.50 -4.18 -21.48
C SER A 489 -6.66 -5.38 -21.94
N ILE A 490 -7.25 -6.58 -21.86
CA ILE A 490 -6.67 -7.83 -22.36
C ILE A 490 -7.78 -8.60 -23.05
N SER A 491 -7.53 -9.05 -24.28
CA SER A 491 -8.40 -10.03 -24.93
C SER A 491 -8.02 -11.44 -24.48
N THR A 492 -9.00 -12.22 -24.03
CA THR A 492 -8.80 -13.61 -23.64
C THR A 492 -8.78 -14.52 -24.87
N LYS A 493 -7.83 -15.47 -24.93
CA LYS A 493 -7.85 -16.54 -25.93
C LYS A 493 -9.02 -17.47 -25.62
N GLY A 494 -10.16 -17.28 -26.29
CA GLY A 494 -11.37 -18.10 -26.07
C GLY A 494 -12.70 -17.42 -26.40
N GLY A 495 -12.71 -16.11 -26.70
CA GLY A 495 -13.93 -15.40 -27.12
C GLY A 495 -14.91 -15.05 -26.00
N THR A 496 -14.47 -15.17 -24.74
CA THR A 496 -15.19 -14.64 -23.57
C THR A 496 -14.46 -13.40 -23.09
N ASP A 497 -14.79 -12.27 -23.71
CA ASP A 497 -14.25 -10.99 -23.29
C ASP A 497 -14.61 -10.73 -21.83
N LEU A 498 -13.65 -10.21 -21.08
CA LEU A 498 -13.85 -9.81 -19.70
C LEU A 498 -14.66 -8.52 -19.68
N HIS A 499 -15.55 -8.36 -18.70
CA HIS A 499 -16.26 -7.10 -18.53
C HIS A 499 -15.28 -6.01 -18.10
N GLY A 500 -15.24 -4.91 -18.84
CA GLY A 500 -14.34 -3.79 -18.64
C GLY A 500 -14.77 -2.91 -17.47
N HIS A 501 -13.79 -2.44 -16.70
CA HIS A 501 -14.02 -1.51 -15.60
C HIS A 501 -12.80 -0.61 -15.40
N LEU A 502 -13.02 0.63 -14.98
CA LEU A 502 -11.97 1.54 -14.57
C LEU A 502 -11.76 1.45 -13.05
N GLN A 503 -10.54 1.24 -12.58
CA GLN A 503 -10.22 1.29 -11.15
C GLN A 503 -9.93 2.72 -10.72
N VAL A 504 -10.63 3.20 -9.69
CA VAL A 504 -10.47 4.53 -9.12
C VAL A 504 -9.77 4.41 -7.77
N ILE A 505 -8.60 5.03 -7.67
CA ILE A 505 -7.76 5.04 -6.47
C ILE A 505 -7.61 6.48 -5.97
N PRO A 506 -8.26 6.84 -4.85
CA PRO A 506 -7.99 8.09 -4.16
C PRO A 506 -6.57 8.13 -3.63
N ILE A 507 -5.91 9.28 -3.77
CA ILE A 507 -4.54 9.51 -3.34
C ILE A 507 -4.42 10.85 -2.59
N PRO A 508 -3.48 10.95 -1.61
CA PRO A 508 -3.09 12.24 -1.06
C PRO A 508 -2.63 13.20 -2.16
N LYS A 509 -3.09 14.45 -2.12
CA LYS A 509 -2.79 15.49 -3.11
C LYS A 509 -1.29 15.76 -3.25
N GLU A 510 -0.51 15.51 -2.21
CA GLU A 510 0.95 15.62 -2.19
C GLU A 510 1.64 14.66 -3.16
N LEU A 511 0.98 13.55 -3.52
CA LEU A 511 1.51 12.54 -4.44
C LEU A 511 1.13 12.79 -5.90
N SER A 512 0.19 13.69 -6.18
CA SER A 512 -0.42 13.84 -7.50
C SER A 512 0.57 14.15 -8.62
N SER A 513 1.57 14.99 -8.34
CA SER A 513 2.63 15.34 -9.29
C SER A 513 3.60 14.19 -9.59
N THR A 514 3.64 13.17 -8.74
CA THR A 514 4.56 12.03 -8.86
C THR A 514 3.95 10.85 -9.62
N VAL A 515 2.61 10.77 -9.72
CA VAL A 515 1.88 9.63 -10.30
C VAL A 515 2.39 9.24 -11.68
N LYS A 516 2.49 10.20 -12.61
CA LYS A 516 2.95 9.95 -13.99
C LYS A 516 4.32 9.28 -13.99
N GLN A 517 5.26 9.81 -13.22
CA GLN A 517 6.60 9.26 -13.12
C GLN A 517 6.61 7.90 -12.42
N SER A 518 5.76 7.67 -11.43
CA SER A 518 5.63 6.38 -10.75
C SER A 518 5.21 5.26 -11.68
N PHE A 519 4.37 5.52 -12.68
CA PHE A 519 4.06 4.56 -13.74
C PHE A 519 5.22 4.40 -14.73
N ILE A 520 5.82 5.49 -15.21
CA ILE A 520 6.89 5.45 -16.23
C ILE A 520 8.16 4.76 -15.69
N ASP A 521 8.62 5.13 -14.50
CA ASP A 521 9.87 4.66 -13.91
C ASP A 521 9.73 3.38 -13.09
N HIS A 522 8.51 2.83 -13.00
CA HIS A 522 8.30 1.62 -12.22
C HIS A 522 9.22 0.50 -12.73
N PRO A 523 9.91 -0.26 -11.86
CA PRO A 523 10.77 -1.35 -12.29
C PRO A 523 10.06 -2.37 -13.19
N LEU A 524 8.75 -2.55 -12.99
CA LEU A 524 7.92 -3.44 -13.82
C LEU A 524 7.66 -2.89 -15.23
N THR A 525 7.59 -1.57 -15.40
CA THR A 525 7.41 -0.93 -16.72
C THR A 525 8.55 -1.33 -17.65
N LYS A 526 9.79 -1.22 -17.16
CA LYS A 526 10.97 -1.69 -17.87
C LYS A 526 10.97 -3.21 -18.07
N LYS A 527 10.60 -3.98 -17.05
CA LYS A 527 10.56 -5.45 -17.11
C LYS A 527 9.60 -5.97 -18.19
N TYR A 528 8.47 -5.30 -18.37
CA TYR A 528 7.43 -5.68 -19.33
C TYR A 528 7.55 -4.96 -20.68
N ASN A 529 8.62 -4.19 -20.88
CA ASN A 529 8.85 -3.36 -22.07
C ASN A 529 7.62 -2.49 -22.40
N MET A 530 7.04 -1.88 -21.36
CA MET A 530 5.94 -0.93 -21.50
C MET A 530 6.50 0.44 -21.83
N GLU A 531 5.88 1.12 -22.79
CA GLU A 531 6.23 2.47 -23.22
C GLU A 531 4.97 3.32 -23.13
N PHE A 532 4.96 4.24 -22.17
CA PHE A 532 3.83 5.13 -21.93
C PHE A 532 3.89 6.33 -22.85
N ASN A 533 2.82 6.53 -23.62
CA ASN A 533 2.60 7.68 -24.48
C ASN A 533 1.43 8.51 -23.95
N ASP A 534 1.44 9.81 -24.22
CA ASP A 534 0.30 10.67 -23.89
C ASP A 534 -0.92 10.25 -24.75
N PHE A 535 -2.06 10.05 -24.10
CA PHE A 535 -3.33 9.76 -24.75
C PHE A 535 -4.13 11.06 -24.90
N LYS A 536 -4.42 11.45 -26.14
CA LYS A 536 -5.37 12.52 -26.43
C LYS A 536 -6.70 11.88 -26.81
N ASN A 537 -7.83 12.37 -26.32
CA ASN A 537 -9.14 11.84 -26.71
C ASN A 537 -9.59 12.46 -28.05
N ASP A 538 -8.77 12.28 -29.09
CA ASP A 538 -9.05 12.73 -30.46
C ASP A 538 -9.18 11.53 -31.41
N GLU A 539 -9.78 11.73 -32.60
CA GLU A 539 -10.05 10.65 -33.55
C GLU A 539 -8.82 9.86 -33.99
N ASN A 540 -7.60 10.39 -33.83
CA ASN A 540 -6.37 9.74 -34.28
C ASN A 540 -5.67 8.95 -33.18
N SER A 541 -5.82 9.40 -31.94
CA SER A 541 -5.22 8.81 -30.76
C SER A 541 -6.03 7.61 -30.29
N GLY A 542 -5.36 6.49 -30.02
CA GLY A 542 -6.03 5.27 -29.58
C GLY A 542 -6.55 4.34 -30.67
N LYS A 543 -6.49 4.72 -31.95
CA LYS A 543 -6.85 3.82 -33.08
C LYS A 543 -6.08 2.50 -33.03
N GLU A 544 -4.82 2.54 -32.59
CA GLU A 544 -3.96 1.37 -32.40
C GLU A 544 -4.32 0.47 -31.21
N LEU A 545 -5.17 0.95 -30.29
CA LEU A 545 -5.56 0.24 -29.07
C LEU A 545 -6.78 -0.64 -29.27
N LYS A 546 -7.60 -0.37 -30.30
CA LYS A 546 -8.88 -1.07 -30.52
C LYS A 546 -8.72 -2.60 -30.60
N ASP A 547 -7.61 -3.06 -31.16
CA ASP A 547 -7.34 -4.49 -31.40
C ASP A 547 -6.13 -5.03 -30.62
N LYS A 548 -5.58 -4.26 -29.67
CA LYS A 548 -4.37 -4.64 -28.93
C LYS A 548 -4.61 -4.57 -27.42
N PRO A 549 -4.06 -5.51 -26.63
CA PRO A 549 -4.00 -5.32 -25.19
C PRO A 549 -3.27 -4.03 -24.83
N TYR A 550 -3.81 -3.26 -23.90
CA TYR A 550 -3.22 -2.00 -23.46
C TYR A 550 -3.43 -1.75 -21.97
N TYR A 551 -2.69 -0.79 -21.46
CA TYR A 551 -2.84 -0.24 -20.12
C TYR A 551 -3.08 1.26 -20.25
N LEU A 552 -4.17 1.77 -19.67
CA LEU A 552 -4.58 3.18 -19.74
C LEU A 552 -4.61 3.74 -18.32
N VAL A 553 -4.09 4.96 -18.13
CA VAL A 553 -4.07 5.66 -16.85
C VAL A 553 -4.57 7.07 -17.05
N PHE A 554 -5.56 7.48 -16.25
CA PHE A 554 -6.02 8.84 -16.11
C PHE A 554 -5.32 9.44 -14.89
N LEU A 555 -4.57 10.50 -15.14
CA LEU A 555 -3.76 11.17 -14.14
C LEU A 555 -4.62 12.19 -13.35
N PRO A 556 -4.15 12.58 -12.16
CA PRO A 556 -4.80 13.61 -11.34
C PRO A 556 -5.05 14.93 -12.05
N ASN A 557 -4.13 15.33 -12.94
CA ASN A 557 -4.19 16.58 -13.72
C ASN A 557 -5.08 16.50 -14.96
N SER A 558 -5.94 15.48 -15.07
CA SER A 558 -6.80 15.20 -16.22
C SER A 558 -6.11 14.73 -17.50
N GLU A 559 -4.78 14.69 -17.54
CA GLU A 559 -4.05 14.04 -18.63
C GLU A 559 -4.28 12.52 -18.59
N GLN A 560 -4.06 11.86 -19.72
CA GLN A 560 -4.14 10.41 -19.84
C GLN A 560 -2.85 9.89 -20.48
N ILE A 561 -2.39 8.73 -20.05
CA ILE A 561 -1.25 8.03 -20.64
C ILE A 561 -1.62 6.57 -20.90
N TYR A 562 -1.03 5.99 -21.94
CA TYR A 562 -1.28 4.59 -22.30
C TYR A 562 0.00 3.87 -22.71
N SER A 563 0.02 2.55 -22.51
CA SER A 563 1.04 1.67 -23.07
C SER A 563 0.36 0.48 -23.72
N VAL A 564 0.77 0.11 -24.93
CA VAL A 564 0.45 -1.21 -25.51
C VAL A 564 1.19 -2.27 -24.70
N ILE A 565 0.54 -3.38 -24.36
CA ILE A 565 1.15 -4.44 -23.55
C ILE A 565 1.28 -5.74 -24.34
N SER A 566 2.46 -6.35 -24.27
CA SER A 566 2.71 -7.67 -24.90
C SER A 566 2.60 -8.82 -23.90
N LYS A 567 2.92 -8.57 -22.63
CA LYS A 567 2.85 -9.53 -21.53
C LYS A 567 2.06 -8.90 -20.38
N PRO A 568 0.80 -9.32 -20.15
CA PRO A 568 -0.01 -8.71 -19.12
C PRO A 568 0.46 -9.11 -17.72
N ASP A 569 0.74 -8.13 -16.87
CA ASP A 569 0.73 -8.30 -15.42
C ASP A 569 -0.60 -7.78 -14.88
N PHE A 570 -1.47 -8.70 -14.50
CA PHE A 570 -2.81 -8.40 -14.00
C PHE A 570 -2.80 -7.51 -12.75
N GLN A 571 -1.70 -7.46 -12.01
CA GLN A 571 -1.59 -6.63 -10.79
C GLN A 571 -0.70 -5.40 -10.99
N TYR A 572 -0.31 -5.06 -12.22
CA TYR A 572 0.61 -3.94 -12.49
C TYR A 572 0.15 -2.63 -11.83
N GLY A 573 -1.10 -2.21 -12.06
CA GLY A 573 -1.66 -0.99 -11.44
C GLY A 573 -1.61 -1.01 -9.93
N ARG A 574 -2.09 -2.09 -9.32
CA ARG A 574 -2.01 -2.27 -7.87
C ARG A 574 -0.57 -2.20 -7.37
N LYS A 575 0.38 -2.85 -8.05
CA LYS A 575 1.81 -2.84 -7.67
C LYS A 575 2.37 -1.42 -7.69
N VAL A 576 2.12 -0.67 -8.76
CA VAL A 576 2.53 0.75 -8.88
C VAL A 576 1.90 1.58 -7.77
N MET A 577 0.59 1.47 -7.57
CA MET A 577 -0.13 2.26 -6.58
C MET A 577 0.25 1.90 -5.15
N VAL A 578 0.48 0.61 -4.84
CA VAL A 578 0.95 0.16 -3.53
C VAL A 578 2.34 0.69 -3.21
N ASP A 579 3.22 0.77 -4.21
CA ASP A 579 4.56 1.35 -4.05
C ASP A 579 4.48 2.87 -3.89
N LEU A 580 3.65 3.55 -4.69
CA LEU A 580 3.41 5.00 -4.61
C LEU A 580 2.74 5.42 -3.29
N LEU A 581 1.82 4.62 -2.76
CA LEU A 581 1.09 4.91 -1.52
C LEU A 581 1.78 4.34 -0.27
N GLY A 582 2.88 3.62 -0.44
CA GLY A 582 3.68 3.13 0.67
C GLY A 582 3.00 2.06 1.55
N ILE A 583 2.05 1.30 0.98
CA ILE A 583 1.17 0.30 1.65
C ILE A 583 1.40 -1.15 1.16
N PRO A 584 2.63 -1.69 1.25
CA PRO A 584 2.97 -3.04 0.76
C PRO A 584 2.02 -4.16 1.11
N GLU A 585 1.52 -4.12 2.32
CA GLU A 585 0.73 -5.16 2.91
C GLU A 585 -0.65 -5.27 2.23
N LYS A 586 -1.04 -4.25 1.44
CA LYS A 586 -2.19 -4.27 0.53
C LYS A 586 -1.90 -4.84 -0.86
N LEU A 587 -0.66 -5.30 -1.13
CA LEU A 587 -0.25 -5.81 -2.44
C LEU A 587 -1.06 -7.04 -2.86
N ASN A 588 -1.25 -7.98 -1.92
CA ASN A 588 -2.10 -9.12 -2.17
C ASN A 588 -3.56 -8.74 -1.87
N TRP A 589 -4.42 -8.79 -2.87
CA TRP A 589 -5.83 -8.41 -2.69
C TRP A 589 -6.57 -9.34 -1.74
N LYS A 590 -6.15 -10.61 -1.63
CA LYS A 590 -6.73 -11.57 -0.67
C LYS A 590 -6.55 -11.11 0.78
N ASP A 591 -5.42 -10.46 1.07
CA ASP A 591 -5.11 -9.88 2.38
C ASP A 591 -5.95 -8.63 2.68
N CYS A 592 -6.67 -8.11 1.68
CA CYS A 592 -7.51 -6.92 1.77
C CYS A 592 -9.01 -7.23 1.83
N VAL A 593 -9.41 -8.49 1.63
CA VAL A 593 -10.82 -8.90 1.60
C VAL A 593 -11.42 -8.69 2.99
N LYS A 594 -12.63 -8.14 3.01
CA LYS A 594 -13.42 -7.90 4.22
C LYS A 594 -14.63 -8.83 4.21
N THR A 595 -15.30 -8.97 5.36
CA THR A 595 -16.57 -9.71 5.41
C THR A 595 -17.65 -8.91 4.69
N LYS A 596 -18.72 -9.61 4.23
CA LYS A 596 -19.83 -8.98 3.50
C LYS A 596 -20.51 -7.88 4.32
N GLU A 597 -20.57 -8.04 5.63
CA GLU A 597 -21.18 -7.08 6.56
C GLU A 597 -20.39 -5.77 6.58
N ILE A 598 -19.05 -5.85 6.63
CA ILE A 598 -18.17 -4.67 6.61
C ILE A 598 -18.26 -4.00 5.22
N GLU A 599 -18.18 -4.77 4.14
CA GLU A 599 -18.34 -4.26 2.77
C GLU A 599 -19.67 -3.52 2.58
N THR A 600 -20.77 -4.09 3.08
CA THR A 600 -22.10 -3.49 3.01
C THR A 600 -22.15 -2.19 3.81
N SER A 601 -21.61 -2.18 5.03
CA SER A 601 -21.59 -0.98 5.86
C SER A 601 -20.78 0.16 5.23
N GLU A 602 -19.61 -0.15 4.65
CA GLU A 602 -18.76 0.84 3.97
C GLU A 602 -19.43 1.38 2.70
N THR A 603 -20.05 0.49 1.91
CA THR A 603 -20.75 0.86 0.68
C THR A 603 -21.95 1.76 0.99
N LEU A 604 -22.78 1.40 1.97
CA LEU A 604 -23.93 2.21 2.40
C LEU A 604 -23.49 3.58 2.89
N LYS A 605 -22.46 3.64 3.76
CA LYS A 605 -21.92 4.91 4.26
C LYS A 605 -21.44 5.81 3.12
N PHE A 606 -20.65 5.29 2.20
CA PHE A 606 -20.15 6.08 1.07
C PHE A 606 -21.29 6.50 0.14
N ARG A 607 -22.27 5.63 -0.12
CA ARG A 607 -23.46 5.97 -0.92
C ARG A 607 -24.25 7.10 -0.28
N ASP A 608 -24.52 7.04 1.01
CA ASP A 608 -25.30 8.06 1.71
C ASP A 608 -24.58 9.43 1.69
N GLU A 609 -23.25 9.44 1.59
CA GLU A 609 -22.44 10.66 1.43
C GLU A 609 -22.35 11.14 -0.05
N PHE A 610 -22.19 10.23 -1.01
CA PHE A 610 -21.95 10.55 -2.42
C PHE A 610 -23.23 10.79 -3.24
N GLN A 611 -24.31 10.04 -2.97
CA GLN A 611 -25.55 10.12 -3.74
C GLN A 611 -26.14 11.54 -3.79
N PRO A 612 -26.21 12.31 -2.68
CA PRO A 612 -26.73 13.68 -2.74
C PRO A 612 -25.87 14.62 -3.61
N PHE A 613 -24.56 14.38 -3.68
CA PHE A 613 -23.66 15.12 -4.57
C PHE A 613 -23.93 14.77 -6.04
N TYR A 614 -24.06 13.48 -6.33
CA TYR A 614 -24.34 12.96 -7.67
C TYR A 614 -25.69 13.43 -8.21
N ASP A 615 -26.77 13.31 -7.43
CA ASP A 615 -28.13 13.70 -7.83
C ASP A 615 -28.23 15.20 -8.15
N LYS A 616 -27.49 16.04 -7.41
CA LYS A 616 -27.45 17.49 -7.63
C LYS A 616 -26.76 17.87 -8.95
N LYS A 617 -25.86 17.01 -9.44
CA LYS A 617 -25.05 17.28 -10.64
C LYS A 617 -25.69 16.73 -11.91
N GLN A 618 -26.63 15.80 -11.79
CA GLN A 618 -27.35 15.28 -12.94
C GLN A 618 -28.08 16.40 -13.68
N PRO A 619 -27.99 16.45 -15.03
CA PRO A 619 -28.78 17.40 -15.81
C PRO A 619 -30.26 17.13 -15.53
N THR A 620 -30.98 18.14 -15.03
CA THR A 620 -32.43 18.07 -14.97
C THR A 620 -32.97 18.19 -16.40
N ASP A 621 -33.93 17.34 -16.78
CA ASP A 621 -34.57 17.33 -18.11
C ASP A 621 -35.12 18.71 -18.57
N ASP A 622 -35.21 19.69 -17.66
CA ASP A 622 -35.64 21.05 -17.94
C ASP A 622 -34.63 21.90 -18.75
N ASP A 623 -33.35 21.53 -18.83
CA ASP A 623 -32.33 22.35 -19.53
C ASP A 623 -32.34 22.18 -21.07
N ASN A 624 -33.11 21.23 -21.63
CA ASN A 624 -33.13 20.94 -23.07
C ASN A 624 -34.28 21.61 -23.86
N ASN A 625 -35.06 22.52 -23.24
CA ASN A 625 -36.20 23.17 -23.90
C ASN A 625 -36.01 24.65 -24.27
N GLU A 626 -34.84 25.25 -24.07
CA GLU A 626 -34.64 26.69 -24.36
C GLU A 626 -34.06 27.03 -25.76
N ASP A 627 -33.65 26.06 -26.58
CA ASP A 627 -32.97 26.34 -27.86
C ASP A 627 -33.81 26.19 -29.15
N ASN A 628 -35.15 26.14 -29.06
CA ASN A 628 -36.04 26.12 -30.24
C ASN A 628 -36.99 27.33 -30.31
N THR A 629 -36.42 28.53 -30.16
CA THR A 629 -37.10 29.80 -30.53
C THR A 629 -36.12 30.81 -31.10
N GLN A 630 -35.70 30.61 -32.35
CA GLN A 630 -35.35 31.68 -33.29
C GLN A 630 -35.38 31.21 -34.74
#